data_AF-A0AAN6GS67-F1
#
_entry.id   AF-A0AAN6GS67-F1
#
_cell.length_a   1.000
_cell.length_b   1.000
_cell.length_c   1.000
_cell.angle_alpha   90.00
_cell.angle_beta   90.00
_cell.angle_gamma   90.00
#
_symmetry.space_group_name_H-M   'P 1'
#
loop_
_entity.id
_entity.type
_entity.pdbx_description
1 polymer ?
#
loop_
_entity_poly.entity_id
_entity_poly.type
_entity_poly.pdbx_seq_one_letter_code
_entity_poly.pdbx_strand_id
1 'polypeptide(L)'
;MKFTLATALSLAGLAAAATDGPYSVGAATSGFETGVLNSTILCNVSSTGLNLKNQQIGFGIAANLPNIVNVSQPFYVQAAARLIVPASINNLAYGFGARTYAGTATKVLVNAKGSTPSQVDAASPSGIVIPSAPVVSGGVSVLNVPAIGSSIKAGPYKGSSANSQIVFSFGDLAATIKTYNSTGGATFLVANITCPAQTRPASLAYVAVAGTGSTTAVTPAAVSSIPTIPVNSTAGVTGYTYTCTFTGIGTAPVRVSLGGAKASNAAVASGSTISIAQGQGNIYASQTLVNLLSAKYPTANQFTVTISSLAFNAVNASPSTQNGIPSGGLTSSPQAISSSAVVTIPNNAPTTTLPAVTFTAGASGSTALISLGAATGTITGYNGNTQVASATFSCPALSPNVPIFPYDIL
;
A
#
# COMPACT_ATOMS: atom_id res chain seq x y z
N MET A 1 13.85 40.90 -33.55
CA MET A 1 12.82 39.87 -33.81
C MET A 1 12.89 38.86 -32.67
N LYS A 2 11.80 38.70 -31.91
CA LYS A 2 11.70 37.82 -30.74
C LYS A 2 11.31 36.42 -31.22
N PHE A 3 12.14 35.41 -30.97
CA PHE A 3 11.76 34.01 -31.16
C PHE A 3 11.40 33.40 -29.80
N THR A 4 10.12 33.51 -29.46
CA THR A 4 9.43 32.57 -28.56
C THR A 4 9.13 31.31 -29.35
N LEU A 5 9.88 30.23 -29.12
CA LEU A 5 9.49 28.89 -29.57
C LEU A 5 9.20 28.01 -28.36
N ALA A 6 7.93 27.67 -28.23
CA ALA A 6 7.43 26.61 -27.38
C ALA A 6 8.03 25.26 -27.84
N THR A 7 8.62 24.51 -26.90
CA THR A 7 8.89 23.08 -27.07
C THR A 7 8.09 22.31 -26.02
N ALA A 8 6.77 22.30 -26.24
CA ALA A 8 5.89 21.23 -25.80
C ALA A 8 5.95 20.14 -26.87
N LEU A 9 6.76 19.09 -26.66
CA LEU A 9 6.85 17.79 -27.36
C LEU A 9 8.10 17.12 -26.75
N SER A 10 8.04 16.15 -25.83
CA SER A 10 7.37 14.86 -25.95
C SER A 10 7.07 14.25 -24.57
N LEU A 11 5.81 14.37 -24.12
CA LEU A 11 5.21 13.51 -23.08
C LEU A 11 4.42 12.34 -23.74
N ALA A 12 4.83 11.91 -24.93
CA ALA A 12 4.23 10.77 -25.61
C ALA A 12 5.01 9.50 -25.22
N GLY A 13 4.43 8.72 -24.29
CA GLY A 13 5.02 7.45 -23.84
C GLY A 13 4.53 6.93 -22.49
N LEU A 14 3.76 7.70 -21.72
CA LEU A 14 2.95 7.13 -20.64
C LEU A 14 1.62 6.71 -21.25
N ALA A 15 1.58 5.47 -21.77
CA ALA A 15 0.31 4.81 -21.97
C ALA A 15 -0.47 4.94 -20.66
N ALA A 16 -1.60 5.63 -20.73
CA ALA A 16 -2.54 5.75 -19.64
C ALA A 16 -3.08 4.35 -19.33
N ALA A 17 -2.44 3.65 -18.41
CA ALA A 17 -3.10 2.61 -17.64
C ALA A 17 -4.07 3.35 -16.70
N ALA A 18 -5.25 3.67 -17.23
CA ALA A 18 -6.41 3.64 -16.37
C ALA A 18 -6.52 2.22 -15.80
N THR A 19 -6.97 2.13 -14.56
CA THR A 19 -7.38 0.91 -13.85
C THR A 19 -6.26 -0.03 -13.44
N ASP A 20 -5.73 0.18 -12.24
CA ASP A 20 -5.44 -0.91 -11.30
C ASP A 20 -5.10 -0.27 -9.95
N GLY A 21 -6.11 0.26 -9.26
CA GLY A 21 -5.98 0.75 -7.88
C GLY A 21 -5.53 -0.37 -6.92
N PRO A 22 -6.27 -0.70 -5.85
CA PRO A 22 -5.92 -1.83 -5.00
C PRO A 22 -5.97 -3.20 -5.71
N TYR A 23 -6.53 -3.27 -6.93
CA TYR A 23 -6.79 -4.50 -7.67
C TYR A 23 -5.54 -5.29 -8.03
N SER A 24 -4.48 -4.60 -8.46
CA SER A 24 -3.21 -5.24 -8.80
C SER A 24 -2.41 -5.67 -7.56
N VAL A 25 -2.83 -5.22 -6.37
CA VAL A 25 -2.22 -5.58 -5.08
C VAL A 25 -2.77 -6.90 -4.55
N GLY A 26 -4.03 -7.24 -4.88
CA GLY A 26 -4.67 -8.49 -4.48
C GLY A 26 -5.45 -8.35 -3.16
N ALA A 27 -5.31 -9.33 -2.25
CA ALA A 27 -6.00 -9.33 -0.96
C ALA A 27 -5.02 -9.56 0.19
N ALA A 28 -5.28 -8.91 1.33
CA ALA A 28 -4.47 -9.04 2.53
C ALA A 28 -4.97 -10.14 3.47
N THR A 29 -4.04 -10.74 4.21
CA THR A 29 -4.34 -11.61 5.35
C THR A 29 -4.71 -10.78 6.57
N SER A 30 -5.54 -11.36 7.44
CA SER A 30 -5.92 -10.67 8.68
C SER A 30 -4.70 -10.35 9.52
N GLY A 31 -4.61 -9.10 9.99
CA GLY A 31 -3.48 -8.62 10.79
C GLY A 31 -2.38 -7.95 9.96
N PHE A 32 -2.54 -7.86 8.64
CA PHE A 32 -1.49 -7.36 7.74
C PHE A 32 -2.04 -6.38 6.72
N GLU A 33 -1.14 -5.53 6.25
CA GLU A 33 -1.33 -4.58 5.16
C GLU A 33 -0.32 -4.87 4.06
N THR A 34 -0.78 -4.77 2.82
CA THR A 34 0.06 -4.75 1.63
C THR A 34 -0.14 -3.42 0.93
N GLY A 35 0.92 -2.67 0.75
CA GLY A 35 0.91 -1.38 0.07
C GLY A 35 1.84 -1.38 -1.13
N VAL A 36 1.46 -0.64 -2.16
CA VAL A 36 2.30 -0.31 -3.31
C VAL A 36 2.35 1.21 -3.43
N LEU A 37 3.56 1.75 -3.46
CA LEU A 37 3.83 3.15 -3.67
C LEU A 37 4.58 3.32 -4.98
N ASN A 38 4.16 4.26 -5.79
CA ASN A 38 4.91 4.71 -6.95
C ASN A 38 5.10 6.22 -6.82
N SER A 39 6.35 6.67 -6.78
CA SER A 39 6.70 8.07 -6.58
C SER A 39 7.92 8.44 -7.42
N THR A 40 8.26 9.72 -7.42
CA THR A 40 9.50 10.22 -8.00
C THR A 40 10.37 10.75 -6.87
N ILE A 41 11.61 10.29 -6.79
CA ILE A 41 12.59 10.77 -5.82
C ILE A 41 13.65 11.61 -6.53
N LEU A 42 14.15 12.62 -5.83
CA LEU A 42 15.26 13.44 -6.32
C LEU A 42 16.57 12.84 -5.83
N CYS A 43 17.43 12.48 -6.78
CA CYS A 43 18.73 11.88 -6.50
C CYS A 43 19.85 12.66 -7.18
N ASN A 44 20.99 12.72 -6.52
CA ASN A 44 22.25 13.14 -7.12
C ASN A 44 22.95 11.91 -7.67
N VAL A 45 23.32 11.96 -8.95
CA VAL A 45 24.06 10.90 -9.64
C VAL A 45 25.44 11.44 -9.96
N SER A 46 26.45 10.88 -9.31
CA SER A 46 27.86 11.21 -9.55
C SER A 46 28.57 10.03 -10.20
N SER A 47 29.35 10.30 -11.24
CA SER A 47 30.19 9.33 -11.96
C SER A 47 31.49 10.01 -12.37
N THR A 48 32.45 9.25 -12.89
CA THR A 48 33.73 9.77 -13.40
C THR A 48 33.47 10.84 -14.46
N GLY A 49 33.71 12.11 -14.12
CA GLY A 49 33.53 13.26 -15.02
C GLY A 49 32.08 13.75 -15.19
N LEU A 50 31.10 13.20 -14.46
CA LEU A 50 29.69 13.59 -14.54
C LEU A 50 29.09 13.79 -13.16
N ASN A 51 28.43 14.92 -12.93
CA ASN A 51 27.71 15.20 -11.69
C ASN A 51 26.32 15.77 -12.01
N LEU A 52 25.32 14.89 -12.00
CA LEU A 52 23.93 15.25 -12.24
C LEU A 52 23.23 15.45 -10.89
N LYS A 53 22.87 16.69 -10.60
CA LYS A 53 22.11 17.03 -9.37
C LYS A 53 20.61 16.94 -9.61
N ASN A 54 19.85 16.63 -8.56
CA ASN A 54 18.38 16.66 -8.55
C ASN A 54 17.71 15.91 -9.71
N GLN A 55 18.25 14.75 -10.06
CA GLN A 55 17.66 13.88 -11.08
C GLN A 55 16.39 13.23 -10.55
N GLN A 56 15.32 13.33 -11.33
CA GLN A 56 14.08 12.65 -11.05
C GLN A 56 14.20 11.17 -11.43
N ILE A 57 14.21 10.31 -10.42
CA ILE A 57 14.23 8.85 -10.57
C ILE A 57 12.87 8.32 -10.14
N GLY A 58 12.22 7.52 -10.99
CA GLY A 58 11.00 6.85 -10.61
C GLY A 58 11.30 5.78 -9.55
N PHE A 59 10.44 5.66 -8.56
CA PHE A 59 10.64 4.79 -7.42
C PHE A 59 9.35 4.07 -7.07
N GLY A 60 9.34 2.76 -7.32
CA GLY A 60 8.23 1.88 -6.97
C GLY A 60 8.60 1.02 -5.77
N ILE A 61 7.69 0.85 -4.83
CA ILE A 61 7.84 -0.05 -3.69
C ILE A 61 6.56 -0.83 -3.49
N ALA A 62 6.69 -2.12 -3.22
CA ALA A 62 5.64 -2.92 -2.59
C ALA A 62 6.12 -3.36 -1.21
N ALA A 63 5.26 -3.30 -0.21
CA ALA A 63 5.59 -3.64 1.16
C ALA A 63 4.44 -4.35 1.88
N ASN A 64 4.80 -5.33 2.70
CA ASN A 64 3.95 -6.00 3.67
C ASN A 64 4.37 -5.60 5.07
N LEU A 65 3.39 -5.21 5.89
CA LEU A 65 3.58 -4.80 7.29
C LEU A 65 2.42 -5.33 8.14
N PRO A 66 2.61 -5.58 9.45
CA PRO A 66 1.47 -5.82 10.33
C PRO A 66 0.62 -4.54 10.45
N ASN A 67 -0.69 -4.67 10.59
CA ASN A 67 -1.58 -3.51 10.79
C ASN A 67 -1.59 -3.03 12.26
N ILE A 68 -1.50 -3.99 13.19
CA ILE A 68 -1.52 -3.78 14.63
C ILE A 68 -0.40 -4.61 15.26
N VAL A 69 0.34 -4.01 16.19
CA VAL A 69 1.33 -4.71 17.04
C VAL A 69 1.14 -4.32 18.49
N ASN A 70 1.53 -5.17 19.43
CA ASN A 70 1.61 -4.76 20.84
C ASN A 70 2.88 -3.93 21.10
N VAL A 71 2.87 -3.08 22.12
CA VAL A 71 4.02 -2.23 22.46
C VAL A 71 5.32 -3.03 22.69
N SER A 72 5.21 -4.22 23.27
CA SER A 72 6.34 -5.12 23.55
C SER A 72 6.74 -6.01 22.36
N GLN A 73 5.96 -6.01 21.28
CA GLN A 73 6.08 -6.98 20.19
C GLN A 73 7.08 -6.50 19.13
N PRO A 74 8.18 -7.23 18.90
CA PRO A 74 9.05 -6.96 17.76
C PRO A 74 8.29 -7.24 16.45
N PHE A 75 8.53 -6.45 15.42
CA PHE A 75 8.01 -6.75 14.09
C PHE A 75 8.94 -6.27 12.98
N TYR A 76 8.72 -6.81 11.78
CA TYR A 76 9.48 -6.46 10.58
C TYR A 76 8.55 -5.97 9.47
N VAL A 77 9.11 -5.17 8.57
CA VAL A 77 8.52 -4.83 7.29
C VAL A 77 9.23 -5.63 6.21
N GLN A 78 8.46 -6.29 5.34
CA GLN A 78 8.98 -6.96 4.16
C GLN A 78 8.68 -6.09 2.94
N ALA A 79 9.66 -5.81 2.11
CA ALA A 79 9.49 -4.94 0.96
C ALA A 79 10.21 -5.45 -0.29
N ALA A 80 9.82 -4.93 -1.44
CA ALA A 80 10.59 -4.96 -2.67
C ALA A 80 10.50 -3.57 -3.29
N ALA A 81 11.60 -3.09 -3.86
CA ALA A 81 11.69 -1.79 -4.52
C ALA A 81 12.11 -1.95 -5.98
N ARG A 82 11.81 -0.92 -6.78
CA ARG A 82 12.33 -0.77 -8.14
C ARG A 82 12.66 0.69 -8.41
N LEU A 83 13.80 0.91 -9.03
CA LEU A 83 14.22 2.20 -9.55
C LEU A 83 13.93 2.23 -11.05
N ILE A 84 13.28 3.28 -11.51
CA ILE A 84 12.94 3.51 -12.91
C ILE A 84 13.86 4.62 -13.41
N VAL A 85 14.90 4.21 -14.13
CA VAL A 85 15.90 5.11 -14.72
C VAL A 85 15.27 5.78 -15.95
N PRO A 86 15.24 7.12 -16.02
CA PRO A 86 14.64 7.84 -17.13
C PRO A 86 15.46 7.71 -18.42
N ALA A 87 14.79 7.94 -19.55
CA ALA A 87 15.40 7.87 -20.88
C ALA A 87 16.61 8.80 -21.04
N SER A 88 16.62 9.97 -20.38
CA SER A 88 17.75 10.90 -20.40
C SER A 88 19.05 10.28 -19.88
N ILE A 89 18.98 9.59 -18.74
CA ILE A 89 20.13 8.90 -18.14
C ILE A 89 20.50 7.66 -18.97
N ASN A 90 19.50 6.92 -19.47
CA ASN A 90 19.74 5.76 -20.33
C ASN A 90 20.45 6.13 -21.63
N ASN A 91 20.04 7.21 -22.29
CA ASN A 91 20.67 7.67 -23.54
C ASN A 91 22.13 8.07 -23.29
N LEU A 92 22.40 8.73 -22.16
CA LEU A 92 23.76 9.10 -21.77
C LEU A 92 24.62 7.84 -21.52
N ALA A 93 24.13 6.91 -20.70
CA ALA A 93 24.83 5.66 -20.41
C ALA A 93 25.06 4.83 -21.68
N TYR A 94 24.05 4.75 -22.55
CA TYR A 94 24.11 4.03 -23.82
C TYR A 94 25.15 4.63 -24.77
N GLY A 95 25.23 5.97 -24.83
CA GLY A 95 26.23 6.71 -25.60
C GLY A 95 27.67 6.46 -25.13
N PHE A 96 27.85 6.16 -23.84
CA PHE A 96 29.12 5.71 -23.27
C PHE A 96 29.36 4.19 -23.36
N GLY A 97 28.54 3.46 -24.12
CA GLY A 97 28.71 2.04 -24.39
C GLY A 97 28.04 1.11 -23.38
N ALA A 98 27.28 1.61 -22.40
CA ALA A 98 26.53 0.78 -21.47
C ALA A 98 25.36 0.05 -22.17
N ARG A 99 25.13 -1.20 -21.78
CA ARG A 99 24.04 -2.07 -22.25
C ARG A 99 23.29 -2.71 -21.10
N THR A 100 23.93 -2.89 -19.95
CA THR A 100 23.25 -3.28 -18.70
C THR A 100 23.72 -2.44 -17.51
N TYR A 101 22.85 -2.33 -16.50
CA TYR A 101 23.14 -1.84 -15.16
C TYR A 101 23.16 -3.02 -14.18
N ALA A 102 24.06 -3.01 -13.20
CA ALA A 102 23.93 -3.84 -11.99
C ALA A 102 24.57 -3.08 -10.82
N GLY A 103 24.30 -3.47 -9.57
CA GLY A 103 24.87 -2.71 -8.47
C GLY A 103 24.46 -3.18 -7.09
N THR A 104 24.55 -2.25 -6.15
CA THR A 104 24.21 -2.49 -4.74
C THR A 104 23.59 -1.24 -4.16
N ALA A 105 22.41 -1.36 -3.56
CA ALA A 105 21.90 -0.33 -2.66
C ALA A 105 22.69 -0.42 -1.36
N THR A 106 23.47 0.62 -1.06
CA THR A 106 24.41 0.67 0.05
C THR A 106 23.78 1.27 1.30
N LYS A 107 22.68 2.02 1.16
CA LYS A 107 21.91 2.60 2.27
C LYS A 107 20.44 2.65 1.90
N VAL A 108 19.57 2.13 2.76
CA VAL A 108 18.11 2.25 2.64
C VAL A 108 17.56 2.56 4.01
N LEU A 109 17.52 3.83 4.38
CA LEU A 109 17.05 4.25 5.68
C LEU A 109 15.52 4.26 5.71
N VAL A 110 14.94 3.42 6.56
CA VAL A 110 13.51 3.38 6.83
C VAL A 110 13.28 4.06 8.18
N ASN A 111 12.59 5.19 8.16
CA ASN A 111 12.17 5.90 9.36
C ASN A 111 10.86 5.31 9.86
N ALA A 112 10.75 5.14 11.18
CA ALA A 112 9.59 4.61 11.86
C ALA A 112 9.28 5.49 13.08
N LYS A 113 8.64 6.64 12.83
CA LYS A 113 8.29 7.60 13.90
C LYS A 113 7.30 6.94 14.85
N GLY A 114 7.60 6.88 16.14
CA GLY A 114 6.78 6.21 17.15
C GLY A 114 7.23 4.79 17.50
N SER A 115 8.34 4.31 16.93
CA SER A 115 8.93 3.02 17.27
C SER A 115 10.32 3.13 17.92
N THR A 116 10.82 2.01 18.42
CA THR A 116 12.21 1.80 18.83
C THR A 116 12.77 0.59 18.08
N PRO A 117 13.89 0.72 17.34
CA PRO A 117 14.55 1.99 16.99
C PRO A 117 13.68 2.85 16.05
N SER A 118 13.83 4.17 16.09
CA SER A 118 13.06 5.09 15.24
C SER A 118 13.49 5.11 13.77
N GLN A 119 14.59 4.43 13.43
CA GLN A 119 15.09 4.26 12.08
C GLN A 119 15.91 2.97 11.98
N VAL A 120 15.87 2.31 10.82
CA VAL A 120 16.71 1.15 10.49
C VAL A 120 17.27 1.33 9.08
N ASP A 121 18.56 1.07 8.91
CA ASP A 121 19.15 0.91 7.59
C ASP A 121 18.94 -0.52 7.10
N ALA A 122 17.98 -0.72 6.21
CA ALA A 122 17.62 -2.03 5.68
C ALA A 122 18.69 -2.61 4.74
N ALA A 123 19.69 -1.80 4.32
CA ALA A 123 20.81 -2.27 3.52
C ALA A 123 22.00 -2.74 4.37
N SER A 124 22.03 -2.41 5.67
CA SER A 124 23.16 -2.76 6.54
C SER A 124 23.15 -4.26 6.92
N PRO A 125 24.32 -4.92 7.03
CA PRO A 125 25.68 -4.41 6.77
C PRO A 125 26.20 -4.66 5.35
N SER A 126 25.55 -5.52 4.57
CA SER A 126 26.11 -6.07 3.32
C SER A 126 25.68 -5.35 2.03
N GLY A 127 24.79 -4.38 2.13
CA GLY A 127 24.07 -3.83 1.00
C GLY A 127 22.98 -4.78 0.47
N ILE A 128 22.11 -4.26 -0.40
CA ILE A 128 21.10 -5.03 -1.12
C ILE A 128 21.49 -5.09 -2.59
N VAL A 129 21.61 -6.31 -3.13
CA VAL A 129 22.01 -6.52 -4.53
C VAL A 129 20.94 -5.95 -5.48
N ILE A 130 21.42 -5.22 -6.48
CA ILE A 130 20.65 -4.77 -7.64
C ILE A 130 21.09 -5.67 -8.80
N PRO A 131 20.25 -6.63 -9.24
CA PRO A 131 20.59 -7.55 -10.31
C PRO A 131 20.75 -6.82 -11.64
N SER A 132 21.34 -7.52 -12.61
CA SER A 132 21.53 -7.00 -13.96
C SER A 132 20.19 -6.63 -14.60
N ALA A 133 20.11 -5.42 -15.15
CA ALA A 133 18.96 -4.91 -15.88
C ALA A 133 19.41 -4.25 -17.20
N PRO A 134 18.65 -4.37 -18.30
CA PRO A 134 19.03 -3.77 -19.58
C PRO A 134 18.97 -2.24 -19.54
N VAL A 135 19.90 -1.59 -20.25
CA VAL A 135 19.85 -0.17 -20.59
C VAL A 135 19.01 -0.03 -21.86
N VAL A 136 17.82 0.59 -21.74
CA VAL A 136 16.90 0.76 -22.85
C VAL A 136 17.11 2.13 -23.48
N SER A 137 17.78 2.18 -24.63
CA SER A 137 17.96 3.43 -25.40
C SER A 137 16.60 3.98 -25.84
N GLY A 138 16.36 5.27 -25.66
CA GLY A 138 15.10 5.93 -25.95
C GLY A 138 13.95 5.59 -24.99
N GLY A 139 14.19 4.77 -23.96
CA GLY A 139 13.16 4.31 -23.03
C GLY A 139 13.63 4.28 -21.58
N VAL A 140 12.80 3.73 -20.69
CA VAL A 140 13.13 3.58 -19.26
C VAL A 140 13.77 2.23 -18.98
N SER A 141 14.64 2.18 -17.97
CA SER A 141 15.20 0.94 -17.43
C SER A 141 14.67 0.70 -16.03
N VAL A 142 14.31 -0.54 -15.71
CA VAL A 142 13.78 -0.93 -14.41
C VAL A 142 14.81 -1.77 -13.67
N LEU A 143 15.29 -1.25 -12.54
CA LEU A 143 16.25 -1.90 -11.67
C LEU A 143 15.51 -2.36 -10.41
N ASN A 144 15.29 -3.66 -10.27
CA ASN A 144 14.64 -4.22 -9.09
C ASN A 144 15.63 -4.29 -7.91
N VAL A 145 15.15 -4.08 -6.69
CA VAL A 145 15.93 -4.09 -5.46
C VAL A 145 15.10 -4.77 -4.36
N PRO A 146 15.33 -6.06 -4.04
CA PRO A 146 16.34 -6.96 -4.56
C PRO A 146 15.87 -7.62 -5.87
N ALA A 147 16.47 -8.74 -6.27
CA ALA A 147 15.96 -9.54 -7.38
C ALA A 147 14.50 -9.96 -7.16
N ILE A 148 13.76 -10.12 -8.26
CA ILE A 148 12.37 -10.61 -8.25
C ILE A 148 12.33 -11.94 -7.49
N GLY A 149 11.33 -12.10 -6.60
CA GLY A 149 11.21 -13.25 -5.72
C GLY A 149 12.02 -13.16 -4.41
N SER A 150 12.82 -12.11 -4.23
CA SER A 150 13.49 -11.78 -2.96
C SER A 150 12.84 -10.56 -2.30
N SER A 151 13.02 -10.42 -0.98
CA SER A 151 12.44 -9.30 -0.22
C SER A 151 13.47 -8.67 0.73
N ILE A 152 13.40 -7.35 0.85
CA ILE A 152 14.09 -6.55 1.86
C ILE A 152 13.37 -6.72 3.19
N LYS A 153 14.11 -7.09 4.23
CA LYS A 153 13.60 -7.19 5.60
C LYS A 153 14.11 -6.02 6.42
N ALA A 154 13.23 -5.10 6.79
CA ALA A 154 13.56 -3.95 7.64
C ALA A 154 13.02 -4.16 9.06
N GLY A 155 13.87 -3.97 10.08
CA GLY A 155 13.53 -4.15 11.50
C GLY A 155 14.61 -4.95 12.25
N PRO A 156 14.34 -5.39 13.49
CA PRO A 156 13.04 -5.33 14.16
C PRO A 156 12.70 -3.92 14.64
N TYR A 157 11.41 -3.57 14.60
CA TYR A 157 10.83 -2.41 15.27
C TYR A 157 9.98 -2.85 16.46
N LYS A 158 9.80 -1.97 17.45
CA LYS A 158 8.84 -2.12 18.55
C LYS A 158 8.08 -0.82 18.76
N GLY A 159 6.83 -0.88 19.19
CA GLY A 159 6.10 0.33 19.59
C GLY A 159 6.79 1.03 20.75
N SER A 160 6.94 2.36 20.67
CA SER A 160 7.53 3.14 21.77
C SER A 160 6.55 3.36 22.93
N SER A 161 5.26 3.41 22.63
CA SER A 161 4.19 3.66 23.61
C SER A 161 2.92 2.90 23.22
N ALA A 162 2.16 2.45 24.22
CA ALA A 162 0.86 1.84 24.01
C ALA A 162 -0.16 2.86 23.47
N ASN A 163 -1.14 2.39 22.71
CA ASN A 163 -2.21 3.21 22.12
C ASN A 163 -1.67 4.35 21.24
N SER A 164 -0.56 4.08 20.54
CA SER A 164 0.11 5.04 19.67
C SER A 164 0.13 4.56 18.22
N GLN A 165 0.79 5.32 17.35
CA GLN A 165 0.91 5.02 15.93
C GLN A 165 2.38 5.10 15.52
N ILE A 166 2.82 4.13 14.71
CA ILE A 166 4.13 4.13 14.09
C ILE A 166 3.95 4.57 12.64
N VAL A 167 4.52 5.70 12.24
CA VAL A 167 4.43 6.21 10.87
C VAL A 167 5.73 5.96 10.12
N PHE A 168 5.63 5.28 8.97
CA PHE A 168 6.77 4.90 8.15
C PHE A 168 7.03 5.91 7.04
N SER A 169 8.31 6.24 6.83
CA SER A 169 8.79 7.05 5.69
C SER A 169 10.19 6.64 5.27
N PHE A 170 10.62 7.06 4.08
CA PHE A 170 12.01 6.89 3.65
C PHE A 170 12.88 8.05 4.11
N GLY A 171 14.04 7.72 4.68
CA GLY A 171 15.13 8.65 4.90
C GLY A 171 16.07 8.66 3.70
N ASP A 172 17.38 8.71 3.98
CA ASP A 172 18.41 8.66 2.94
C ASP A 172 18.44 7.32 2.21
N LEU A 173 18.60 7.39 0.90
CA LEU A 173 18.89 6.25 0.05
C LEU A 173 20.24 6.44 -0.65
N ALA A 174 21.03 5.38 -0.74
CA ALA A 174 22.26 5.39 -1.52
C ALA A 174 22.45 4.08 -2.27
N ALA A 175 23.04 4.16 -3.46
CA ALA A 175 23.38 3.01 -4.27
C ALA A 175 24.64 3.25 -5.10
N THR A 176 25.35 2.17 -5.42
CA THR A 176 26.42 2.16 -6.41
C THR A 176 25.97 1.30 -7.58
N ILE A 177 25.90 1.91 -8.77
CA ILE A 177 25.53 1.26 -10.02
C ILE A 177 26.76 1.17 -10.92
N LYS A 178 27.05 -0.04 -11.38
CA LYS A 178 28.03 -0.36 -12.41
C LYS A 178 27.31 -0.60 -13.72
N THR A 179 27.99 -0.31 -14.81
CA THR A 179 27.49 -0.54 -16.16
C THR A 179 28.36 -1.54 -16.90
N TYR A 180 27.76 -2.29 -17.81
CA TYR A 180 28.46 -3.28 -18.63
C TYR A 180 28.09 -3.11 -20.10
N ASN A 181 29.04 -3.41 -20.99
CA ASN A 181 28.86 -3.31 -22.45
C ASN A 181 28.16 -4.56 -23.02
N SER A 182 28.05 -4.64 -24.35
CA SER A 182 27.38 -5.76 -25.03
C SER A 182 28.09 -7.11 -24.88
N THR A 183 29.37 -7.13 -24.50
CA THR A 183 30.13 -8.37 -24.26
C THR A 183 30.17 -8.76 -22.77
N GLY A 184 29.46 -8.02 -21.91
CA GLY A 184 29.46 -8.23 -20.46
C GLY A 184 30.68 -7.65 -19.74
N GLY A 185 31.59 -6.98 -20.44
CA GLY A 185 32.71 -6.26 -19.85
C GLY A 185 32.23 -5.00 -19.12
N ALA A 186 32.82 -4.70 -17.95
CA ALA A 186 32.54 -3.46 -17.23
C ALA A 186 32.92 -2.24 -18.09
N THR A 187 32.07 -1.22 -18.12
CA THR A 187 32.46 0.07 -18.71
C THR A 187 33.16 0.93 -17.65
N PHE A 188 33.70 2.08 -18.06
CA PHE A 188 34.32 3.05 -17.14
C PHE A 188 33.30 3.80 -16.27
N LEU A 189 31.99 3.67 -16.54
CA LEU A 189 30.95 4.35 -15.78
C LEU A 189 30.58 3.56 -14.53
N VAL A 190 30.90 4.16 -13.38
CA VAL A 190 30.40 3.76 -12.06
C VAL A 190 29.66 4.96 -11.47
N ALA A 191 28.35 4.81 -11.28
CA ALA A 191 27.49 5.84 -10.74
C ALA A 191 27.26 5.63 -9.24
N ASN A 192 27.59 6.63 -8.44
CA ASN A 192 27.19 6.74 -7.04
C ASN A 192 25.94 7.61 -6.97
N ILE A 193 24.85 7.00 -6.52
CA ILE A 193 23.54 7.60 -6.41
C ILE A 193 23.30 7.90 -4.94
N THR A 194 22.94 9.14 -4.65
CA THR A 194 22.53 9.58 -3.32
C THR A 194 21.20 10.32 -3.43
N CYS A 195 20.16 9.79 -2.79
CA CYS A 195 18.86 10.43 -2.71
C CYS A 195 18.70 10.90 -1.26
N PRO A 196 18.95 12.19 -0.96
CA PRO A 196 18.86 12.70 0.40
C PRO A 196 17.43 12.58 0.92
N ALA A 197 17.30 12.39 2.24
CA ALA A 197 16.02 12.51 2.90
C ALA A 197 15.32 13.82 2.49
N GLN A 198 14.05 13.73 2.13
CA GLN A 198 13.26 14.91 1.83
C GLN A 198 13.08 15.74 3.11
N THR A 199 13.05 17.07 3.00
CA THR A 199 12.83 17.97 4.15
C THR A 199 11.58 17.57 4.94
N ARG A 200 10.58 17.04 4.24
CA ARG A 200 9.44 16.35 4.81
C ARG A 200 9.23 15.01 4.09
N PRO A 201 9.71 13.90 4.66
CA PRO A 201 9.50 12.58 4.09
C PRO A 201 8.00 12.29 3.96
N ALA A 202 7.58 11.78 2.79
CA ALA A 202 6.22 11.34 2.61
C ALA A 202 5.95 10.15 3.55
N SER A 203 4.89 10.24 4.34
CA SER A 203 4.34 9.14 5.11
C SER A 203 3.77 8.10 4.15
N LEU A 204 4.20 6.86 4.29
CA LEU A 204 3.91 5.78 3.33
C LEU A 204 2.82 4.86 3.85
N ALA A 205 2.95 4.48 5.12
CA ALA A 205 2.08 3.57 5.83
C ALA A 205 2.18 3.86 7.32
N TYR A 206 1.28 3.31 8.11
CA TYR A 206 1.39 3.39 9.56
C TYR A 206 0.85 2.13 10.24
N VAL A 207 1.33 1.86 11.44
CA VAL A 207 0.97 0.68 12.25
C VAL A 207 0.41 1.16 13.57
N ALA A 208 -0.71 0.60 13.99
CA ALA A 208 -1.26 0.89 15.31
C ALA A 208 -0.57 0.08 16.39
N VAL A 209 -0.25 0.73 17.49
CA VAL A 209 0.38 0.10 18.66
C VAL A 209 -0.69 -0.12 19.73
N ALA A 210 -1.04 -1.38 19.95
CA ALA A 210 -1.90 -1.80 21.04
C ALA A 210 -1.19 -1.73 22.39
N GLY A 211 -1.92 -2.04 23.46
CA GLY A 211 -1.40 -2.12 24.82
C GLY A 211 -0.37 -3.23 25.05
N THR A 212 -0.32 -3.72 26.28
CA THR A 212 0.51 -4.87 26.64
C THR A 212 -0.02 -6.15 25.99
N GLY A 213 0.85 -6.92 25.37
CA GLY A 213 0.46 -8.15 24.73
C GLY A 213 1.66 -9.02 24.37
N SER A 214 1.62 -9.61 23.19
CA SER A 214 2.61 -10.59 22.74
C SER A 214 4.03 -10.03 22.68
N THR A 215 5.02 -10.88 22.95
CA THR A 215 6.46 -10.63 22.72
C THR A 215 6.97 -11.39 21.49
N THR A 216 6.13 -12.22 20.86
CA THR A 216 6.48 -13.01 19.68
C THR A 216 6.65 -12.10 18.46
N ALA A 217 7.81 -12.20 17.81
CA ALA A 217 8.10 -11.38 16.65
C ALA A 217 7.14 -11.64 15.49
N VAL A 218 6.63 -10.58 14.88
CA VAL A 218 5.78 -10.66 13.68
C VAL A 218 6.61 -10.37 12.45
N THR A 219 6.64 -11.31 11.51
CA THR A 219 7.25 -11.10 10.20
C THR A 219 6.19 -11.40 9.14
N PRO A 220 5.77 -10.38 8.36
CA PRO A 220 4.88 -10.59 7.23
C PRO A 220 5.48 -11.54 6.18
N ALA A 221 4.64 -12.01 5.25
CA ALA A 221 5.12 -12.75 4.09
C ALA A 221 6.05 -11.88 3.23
N ALA A 222 7.03 -12.52 2.58
CA ALA A 222 7.91 -11.84 1.63
C ALA A 222 7.13 -11.25 0.46
N VAL A 223 7.58 -10.09 -0.03
CA VAL A 223 7.02 -9.48 -1.23
C VAL A 223 7.67 -10.11 -2.45
N SER A 224 6.88 -10.73 -3.32
CA SER A 224 7.38 -11.47 -4.49
C SER A 224 7.38 -10.64 -5.78
N SER A 225 6.55 -9.60 -5.86
CA SER A 225 6.42 -8.73 -7.02
C SER A 225 6.03 -7.30 -6.62
N ILE A 226 6.24 -6.36 -7.55
CA ILE A 226 5.84 -4.95 -7.38
C ILE A 226 4.81 -4.65 -8.48
N PRO A 227 3.51 -4.62 -8.15
CA PRO A 227 2.47 -4.21 -9.07
C PRO A 227 2.73 -2.81 -9.63
N THR A 228 2.25 -2.56 -10.84
CA THR A 228 2.34 -1.24 -11.44
C THR A 228 1.08 -0.44 -11.15
N ILE A 229 1.26 0.70 -10.49
CA ILE A 229 0.22 1.69 -10.24
C ILE A 229 0.63 3.04 -10.85
N PRO A 230 -0.29 4.01 -11.04
CA PRO A 230 0.03 5.32 -11.57
C PRO A 230 1.19 6.02 -10.83
N VAL A 231 1.96 6.83 -11.54
CA VAL A 231 3.07 7.59 -10.92
C VAL A 231 2.55 8.56 -9.85
N ASN A 232 3.34 8.75 -8.80
CA ASN A 232 3.01 9.60 -7.65
C ASN A 232 1.72 9.19 -6.92
N SER A 233 1.34 7.92 -6.96
CA SER A 233 0.17 7.38 -6.26
C SER A 233 0.54 6.26 -5.29
N THR A 234 -0.39 5.91 -4.41
CA THR A 234 -0.28 4.76 -3.52
C THR A 234 -1.54 3.94 -3.60
N ALA A 235 -1.42 2.62 -3.69
CA ALA A 235 -2.52 1.68 -3.57
C ALA A 235 -2.21 0.71 -2.44
N GLY A 236 -3.23 0.15 -1.81
CA GLY A 236 -3.01 -0.77 -0.70
C GLY A 236 -4.25 -1.50 -0.29
N VAL A 237 -4.04 -2.61 0.40
CA VAL A 237 -5.07 -3.48 0.97
C VAL A 237 -4.73 -3.77 2.42
N THR A 238 -5.70 -3.63 3.30
CA THR A 238 -5.59 -4.01 4.71
C THR A 238 -6.49 -5.20 5.00
N GLY A 239 -5.96 -6.20 5.70
CA GLY A 239 -6.67 -7.40 6.08
C GLY A 239 -6.93 -7.41 7.58
N TYR A 240 -8.16 -7.72 7.98
CA TYR A 240 -8.58 -7.72 9.38
C TYR A 240 -9.73 -8.69 9.62
N THR A 241 -10.03 -8.95 10.89
CA THR A 241 -11.15 -9.80 11.30
C THR A 241 -12.02 -9.02 12.27
N TYR A 242 -13.29 -8.79 11.89
CA TYR A 242 -14.31 -8.34 12.82
C TYR A 242 -14.85 -9.51 13.62
N THR A 243 -15.32 -9.22 14.83
CA THR A 243 -16.25 -10.08 15.57
C THR A 243 -17.64 -9.48 15.41
N CYS A 244 -18.43 -9.98 14.48
CA CYS A 244 -19.74 -9.42 14.15
C CYS A 244 -20.85 -10.17 14.88
N THR A 245 -21.85 -9.45 15.38
CA THR A 245 -23.07 -10.01 15.95
C THR A 245 -24.18 -9.96 14.90
N PHE A 246 -24.80 -11.11 14.66
CA PHE A 246 -25.89 -11.33 13.72
C PHE A 246 -27.18 -11.56 14.50
N THR A 247 -28.17 -10.69 14.30
CA THR A 247 -29.42 -10.67 15.06
C THR A 247 -30.16 -12.01 14.91
N GLY A 248 -30.44 -12.68 16.04
CA GLY A 248 -31.15 -13.98 16.06
C GLY A 248 -30.36 -15.20 15.57
N ILE A 249 -29.08 -15.01 15.19
CA ILE A 249 -28.16 -16.07 14.73
C ILE A 249 -27.04 -16.30 15.75
N GLY A 250 -26.35 -15.24 16.18
CA GLY A 250 -25.21 -15.33 17.10
C GLY A 250 -24.03 -14.43 16.69
N THR A 251 -22.86 -14.68 17.26
CA THR A 251 -21.65 -13.90 16.99
C THR A 251 -20.63 -14.76 16.26
N ALA A 252 -20.01 -14.21 15.20
CA ALA A 252 -18.99 -14.92 14.43
C ALA A 252 -17.87 -13.98 13.96
N PRO A 253 -16.63 -14.51 13.82
CA PRO A 253 -15.58 -13.78 13.15
C PRO A 253 -15.88 -13.63 11.65
N VAL A 254 -15.64 -12.44 11.10
CA VAL A 254 -15.74 -12.14 9.67
C VAL A 254 -14.42 -11.53 9.23
N ARG A 255 -13.68 -12.26 8.41
CA ARG A 255 -12.44 -11.75 7.83
C ARG A 255 -12.78 -10.87 6.65
N VAL A 256 -12.10 -9.73 6.56
CA VAL A 256 -12.26 -8.76 5.48
C VAL A 256 -10.88 -8.36 4.97
N SER A 257 -10.78 -8.12 3.67
CA SER A 257 -9.67 -7.41 3.05
C SER A 257 -10.24 -6.18 2.36
N LEU A 258 -9.84 -4.99 2.77
CA LEU A 258 -10.30 -3.73 2.18
C LEU A 258 -9.14 -3.04 1.45
N GLY A 259 -9.36 -2.73 0.19
CA GLY A 259 -8.45 -1.99 -0.65
C GLY A 259 -8.88 -0.55 -0.88
N GLY A 260 -7.90 0.31 -1.16
CA GLY A 260 -8.10 1.67 -1.66
C GLY A 260 -6.84 2.24 -2.29
N ALA A 261 -6.95 3.43 -2.84
CA ALA A 261 -5.85 4.17 -3.43
C ALA A 261 -5.86 5.66 -3.07
N LYS A 262 -4.67 6.20 -2.86
CA LYS A 262 -4.35 7.62 -2.78
C LYS A 262 -3.86 8.07 -4.16
N ALA A 263 -4.63 8.94 -4.81
CA ALA A 263 -4.34 9.38 -6.18
C ALA A 263 -3.05 10.19 -6.30
N SER A 264 -2.64 10.89 -5.25
CA SER A 264 -1.41 11.68 -5.21
C SER A 264 -0.72 11.56 -3.86
N ASN A 265 0.58 11.28 -3.86
CA ASN A 265 1.45 11.22 -2.69
C ASN A 265 1.94 12.59 -2.20
N ALA A 266 1.59 13.67 -2.89
CA ALA A 266 1.93 15.02 -2.46
C ALA A 266 1.32 15.35 -1.09
N ALA A 267 2.02 16.15 -0.30
CA ALA A 267 1.45 16.75 0.89
C ALA A 267 0.28 17.67 0.51
N VAL A 268 -0.79 17.63 1.30
CA VAL A 268 -2.00 18.42 1.07
C VAL A 268 -1.96 19.70 1.89
N ALA A 269 -2.49 20.81 1.37
CA ALA A 269 -2.61 22.02 2.18
C ALA A 269 -3.67 21.84 3.29
N SER A 270 -3.49 22.55 4.41
CA SER A 270 -4.53 22.63 5.44
C SER A 270 -5.86 23.11 4.83
N GLY A 271 -6.98 22.50 5.23
CA GLY A 271 -8.31 22.77 4.66
C GLY A 271 -8.58 22.14 3.29
N SER A 272 -7.60 21.46 2.67
CA SER A 272 -7.81 20.77 1.38
C SER A 272 -8.39 19.37 1.55
N THR A 273 -8.93 18.82 0.46
CA THR A 273 -9.50 17.47 0.46
C THR A 273 -8.42 16.39 0.52
N ILE A 274 -8.64 15.43 1.42
CA ILE A 274 -8.00 14.13 1.51
C ILE A 274 -9.01 13.10 1.01
N SER A 275 -8.58 12.17 0.15
CA SER A 275 -9.48 11.17 -0.42
C SER A 275 -8.82 9.80 -0.53
N ILE A 276 -9.58 8.77 -0.17
CA ILE A 276 -9.32 7.37 -0.52
C ILE A 276 -10.29 7.01 -1.62
N ALA A 277 -9.79 6.54 -2.76
CA ALA A 277 -10.58 6.23 -3.94
C ALA A 277 -10.36 4.78 -4.40
N GLN A 278 -11.11 4.36 -5.43
CA GLN A 278 -10.98 3.06 -6.08
C GLN A 278 -11.10 1.87 -5.11
N GLY A 279 -11.94 2.01 -4.08
CA GLY A 279 -12.01 1.02 -3.01
C GLY A 279 -12.66 -0.30 -3.45
N GLN A 280 -12.33 -1.37 -2.74
CA GLN A 280 -12.94 -2.70 -2.89
C GLN A 280 -12.81 -3.47 -1.57
N GLY A 281 -13.85 -4.20 -1.18
CA GLY A 281 -13.82 -5.14 -0.07
C GLY A 281 -13.97 -6.58 -0.52
N ASN A 282 -13.20 -7.49 0.07
CA ASN A 282 -13.43 -8.93 0.02
C ASN A 282 -13.81 -9.40 1.42
N ILE A 283 -14.95 -10.08 1.55
CA ILE A 283 -15.48 -10.60 2.81
C ILE A 283 -15.44 -12.12 2.75
N TYR A 284 -14.78 -12.74 3.71
CA TYR A 284 -14.56 -14.17 3.79
C TYR A 284 -15.46 -14.76 4.88
N ALA A 285 -16.33 -15.68 4.50
CA ALA A 285 -17.19 -16.36 5.46
C ALA A 285 -16.37 -17.30 6.35
N SER A 286 -16.45 -17.13 7.68
CA SER A 286 -15.81 -18.07 8.60
C SER A 286 -16.61 -19.36 8.71
N GLN A 287 -15.93 -20.48 9.04
CA GLN A 287 -16.61 -21.74 9.34
C GLN A 287 -17.64 -21.57 10.46
N THR A 288 -17.35 -20.76 11.47
CA THR A 288 -18.30 -20.44 12.55
C THR A 288 -19.56 -19.78 12.01
N LEU A 289 -19.43 -18.77 11.15
CA LEU A 289 -20.59 -18.11 10.55
C LEU A 289 -21.41 -19.10 9.69
N VAL A 290 -20.74 -19.91 8.88
CA VAL A 290 -21.37 -20.94 8.04
C VAL A 290 -22.17 -21.92 8.90
N ASN A 291 -21.57 -22.44 9.99
CA ASN A 291 -22.25 -23.36 10.90
C ASN A 291 -23.48 -22.71 11.56
N LEU A 292 -23.37 -21.45 11.99
CA LEU A 292 -24.49 -20.72 12.59
C LEU A 292 -25.63 -20.49 11.58
N LEU A 293 -25.30 -20.13 10.33
CA LEU A 293 -26.27 -19.95 9.26
C LEU A 293 -26.97 -21.26 8.92
N SER A 294 -26.23 -22.35 8.74
CA SER A 294 -26.78 -23.68 8.43
C SER A 294 -27.62 -24.24 9.58
N ALA A 295 -27.25 -23.98 10.83
CA ALA A 295 -28.04 -24.41 11.99
C ALA A 295 -29.37 -23.63 12.11
N LYS A 296 -29.34 -22.32 11.84
CA LYS A 296 -30.54 -21.47 11.95
C LYS A 296 -31.47 -21.61 10.74
N TYR A 297 -30.88 -21.75 9.54
CA TYR A 297 -31.57 -21.77 8.25
C TYR A 297 -31.11 -22.97 7.42
N PRO A 298 -31.51 -24.20 7.77
CA PRO A 298 -31.00 -25.43 7.15
C PRO A 298 -31.38 -25.59 5.67
N THR A 299 -32.41 -24.87 5.20
CA THR A 299 -32.85 -24.89 3.81
C THR A 299 -32.14 -23.86 2.93
N ALA A 300 -31.39 -22.92 3.52
CA ALA A 300 -30.63 -21.95 2.75
C ALA A 300 -29.39 -22.63 2.14
N ASN A 301 -29.17 -22.42 0.84
CA ASN A 301 -27.99 -22.90 0.12
C ASN A 301 -27.10 -21.75 -0.39
N GLN A 302 -27.62 -20.53 -0.43
CA GLN A 302 -26.90 -19.33 -0.84
C GLN A 302 -27.12 -18.19 0.15
N PHE A 303 -26.23 -17.20 0.15
CA PHE A 303 -26.40 -15.96 0.88
C PHE A 303 -25.93 -14.76 0.06
N THR A 304 -26.51 -13.60 0.33
CA THR A 304 -25.99 -12.30 -0.07
C THR A 304 -25.67 -11.48 1.18
N VAL A 305 -24.73 -10.54 1.04
CA VAL A 305 -24.39 -9.59 2.08
C VAL A 305 -24.67 -8.19 1.56
N THR A 306 -25.50 -7.44 2.27
CA THR A 306 -25.70 -6.01 2.04
C THR A 306 -24.94 -5.24 3.10
N ILE A 307 -23.95 -4.46 2.71
CA ILE A 307 -23.28 -3.52 3.60
C ILE A 307 -24.08 -2.23 3.60
N SER A 308 -24.57 -1.82 4.76
CA SER A 308 -25.34 -0.58 4.93
C SER A 308 -24.46 0.57 5.41
N SER A 309 -23.43 0.28 6.21
CA SER A 309 -22.43 1.26 6.61
C SER A 309 -21.05 0.63 6.79
N LEU A 310 -20.02 1.43 6.48
CA LEU A 310 -18.62 1.16 6.78
C LEU A 310 -17.99 2.48 7.17
N ALA A 311 -17.74 2.65 8.46
CA ALA A 311 -17.14 3.87 8.98
C ALA A 311 -15.63 3.90 8.72
N PHE A 312 -15.13 5.07 8.34
CA PHE A 312 -13.73 5.43 8.28
C PHE A 312 -13.49 6.52 9.30
N ASN A 313 -12.51 6.32 10.16
CA ASN A 313 -12.14 7.26 11.20
C ASN A 313 -10.90 8.04 10.78
N ALA A 314 -10.86 9.33 11.10
CA ALA A 314 -9.74 10.20 10.79
C ALA A 314 -9.22 10.90 12.05
N VAL A 315 -7.90 10.92 12.19
CA VAL A 315 -7.17 11.78 13.14
C VAL A 315 -6.53 12.90 12.34
N ASN A 316 -6.51 14.13 12.89
CA ASN A 316 -6.00 15.34 12.22
C ASN A 316 -6.67 15.67 10.87
N ALA A 317 -7.91 15.22 10.68
CA ALA A 317 -8.78 15.63 9.57
C ALA A 317 -10.23 15.66 10.05
N SER A 318 -11.09 16.31 9.29
CA SER A 318 -12.52 16.47 9.61
C SER A 318 -13.43 16.00 8.47
N PRO A 319 -14.62 15.46 8.76
CA PRO A 319 -15.08 15.07 10.09
C PRO A 319 -14.25 13.89 10.64
N SER A 320 -14.32 13.62 11.94
CA SER A 320 -13.57 12.52 12.57
C SER A 320 -14.01 11.13 12.12
N THR A 321 -15.22 11.03 11.55
CA THR A 321 -15.78 9.78 11.01
C THR A 321 -16.58 10.06 9.75
N GLN A 322 -16.41 9.22 8.73
CA GLN A 322 -17.19 9.24 7.49
C GLN A 322 -17.70 7.84 7.14
N ASN A 323 -18.90 7.74 6.59
CA ASN A 323 -19.40 6.49 6.02
C ASN A 323 -18.90 6.36 4.57
N GLY A 324 -18.27 5.24 4.24
CA GLY A 324 -17.80 4.95 2.87
C GLY A 324 -18.82 4.21 1.99
N ILE A 325 -20.02 3.97 2.51
CA ILE A 325 -21.10 3.25 1.80
C ILE A 325 -22.17 4.25 1.35
N PRO A 326 -22.63 4.20 0.08
CA PRO A 326 -23.67 5.09 -0.41
C PRO A 326 -25.03 4.83 0.27
N SER A 327 -25.91 5.83 0.21
CA SER A 327 -27.31 5.66 0.61
C SER A 327 -27.95 4.52 -0.19
N GLY A 328 -28.62 3.59 0.50
CA GLY A 328 -29.16 2.35 -0.10
C GLY A 328 -28.26 1.12 0.08
N GLY A 329 -27.01 1.28 0.48
CA GLY A 329 -26.08 0.17 0.74
C GLY A 329 -25.47 -0.45 -0.52
N LEU A 330 -24.62 -1.45 -0.33
CA LEU A 330 -24.03 -2.25 -1.41
C LEU A 330 -24.26 -3.73 -1.16
N THR A 331 -24.93 -4.40 -2.08
CA THR A 331 -25.29 -5.82 -1.97
C THR A 331 -24.38 -6.70 -2.82
N SER A 332 -23.97 -7.83 -2.25
CA SER A 332 -23.16 -8.81 -2.95
C SER A 332 -23.97 -9.64 -3.96
N SER A 333 -23.28 -10.28 -4.89
CA SER A 333 -23.83 -11.38 -5.66
C SER A 333 -24.10 -12.57 -4.72
N PRO A 334 -25.11 -13.41 -5.00
CA PRO A 334 -25.33 -14.63 -4.23
C PRO A 334 -24.09 -15.52 -4.22
N GLN A 335 -23.72 -16.00 -3.04
CA GLN A 335 -22.63 -16.94 -2.83
C GLN A 335 -23.15 -18.20 -2.16
N ALA A 336 -22.56 -19.35 -2.45
CA ALA A 336 -22.89 -20.58 -1.74
C ALA A 336 -22.54 -20.44 -0.25
N ILE A 337 -23.37 -21.01 0.63
CA ILE A 337 -23.05 -21.09 2.07
C ILE A 337 -21.90 -22.09 2.27
N SER A 338 -20.67 -21.58 2.28
CA SER A 338 -19.43 -22.34 2.39
C SER A 338 -18.36 -21.52 3.09
N SER A 339 -17.44 -22.17 3.81
CA SER A 339 -16.28 -21.50 4.45
C SER A 339 -15.20 -21.06 3.46
N SER A 340 -15.30 -21.49 2.20
CA SER A 340 -14.51 -20.97 1.09
C SER A 340 -15.15 -19.79 0.38
N ALA A 341 -16.38 -19.40 0.75
CA ALA A 341 -17.10 -18.33 0.07
C ALA A 341 -16.42 -16.97 0.30
N VAL A 342 -16.19 -16.27 -0.81
CA VAL A 342 -15.65 -14.91 -0.82
C VAL A 342 -16.65 -14.00 -1.52
N VAL A 343 -17.08 -12.97 -0.80
CA VAL A 343 -17.96 -11.92 -1.29
C VAL A 343 -17.13 -10.70 -1.66
N THR A 344 -17.26 -10.23 -2.89
CA THR A 344 -16.61 -9.00 -3.36
C THR A 344 -17.60 -7.83 -3.34
N ILE A 345 -17.23 -6.69 -2.77
CA ILE A 345 -18.04 -5.47 -2.72
C ILE A 345 -17.25 -4.28 -3.29
N PRO A 346 -17.76 -3.58 -4.32
CA PRO A 346 -18.91 -3.93 -5.15
C PRO A 346 -18.66 -5.18 -6.01
N ASN A 347 -19.72 -5.88 -6.43
CA ASN A 347 -19.63 -7.16 -7.18
C ASN A 347 -18.84 -7.10 -8.49
N ASN A 348 -18.81 -5.92 -9.12
CA ASN A 348 -18.22 -5.73 -10.45
C ASN A 348 -16.87 -5.00 -10.38
N ALA A 349 -16.26 -4.87 -9.20
CA ALA A 349 -14.90 -4.35 -9.09
C ALA A 349 -13.94 -5.18 -9.97
N PRO A 350 -13.05 -4.56 -10.79
CA PRO A 350 -12.64 -3.15 -10.76
C PRO A 350 -13.50 -2.18 -11.58
N THR A 351 -14.45 -2.67 -12.39
CA THR A 351 -15.27 -1.80 -13.26
C THR A 351 -16.18 -0.86 -12.48
N THR A 352 -16.60 -1.25 -11.28
CA THR A 352 -17.31 -0.39 -10.32
C THR A 352 -16.60 -0.46 -8.97
N THR A 353 -16.17 0.69 -8.47
CA THR A 353 -15.41 0.78 -7.21
C THR A 353 -16.29 1.29 -6.08
N LEU A 354 -15.84 1.12 -4.82
CA LEU A 354 -16.43 1.88 -3.72
C LEU A 354 -16.33 3.38 -4.02
N PRO A 355 -17.32 4.19 -3.62
CA PRO A 355 -17.22 5.64 -3.68
C PRO A 355 -15.98 6.15 -2.94
N ALA A 356 -15.49 7.29 -3.38
CA ALA A 356 -14.38 7.94 -2.70
C ALA A 356 -14.81 8.39 -1.29
N VAL A 357 -14.00 8.05 -0.29
CA VAL A 357 -14.18 8.55 1.08
C VAL A 357 -13.33 9.79 1.25
N THR A 358 -13.96 10.91 1.60
CA THR A 358 -13.31 12.23 1.64
C THR A 358 -13.33 12.86 3.02
N PHE A 359 -12.22 13.51 3.35
CA PHE A 359 -12.01 14.27 4.58
C PHE A 359 -11.38 15.62 4.22
N THR A 360 -11.46 16.58 5.12
CA THR A 360 -10.78 17.87 5.05
C THR A 360 -9.53 17.83 5.93
N ALA A 361 -8.38 18.12 5.34
CA ALA A 361 -7.09 18.16 6.03
C ALA A 361 -7.11 19.15 7.21
N GLY A 362 -6.62 18.70 8.37
CA GLY A 362 -6.48 19.53 9.56
C GLY A 362 -5.28 20.47 9.52
N ALA A 363 -4.62 20.65 10.67
CA ALA A 363 -3.56 21.65 10.83
C ALA A 363 -2.28 21.32 10.05
N SER A 364 -1.64 22.36 9.55
CA SER A 364 -0.32 22.32 8.93
C SER A 364 0.75 21.68 9.82
N GLY A 365 1.71 21.00 9.19
CA GLY A 365 2.79 20.27 9.87
C GLY A 365 2.38 18.93 10.51
N SER A 366 1.12 18.53 10.40
CA SER A 366 0.61 17.25 10.94
C SER A 366 0.47 16.17 9.87
N THR A 367 0.18 14.93 10.29
CA THR A 367 -0.19 13.82 9.41
C THR A 367 -1.60 13.38 9.78
N ALA A 368 -2.50 13.39 8.81
CA ALA A 368 -3.82 12.79 8.95
C ALA A 368 -3.72 11.28 8.80
N LEU A 369 -4.34 10.55 9.73
CA LEU A 369 -4.32 9.08 9.75
C LEU A 369 -5.74 8.58 9.54
N ILE A 370 -5.97 7.87 8.44
CA ILE A 370 -7.27 7.28 8.14
C ILE A 370 -7.27 5.80 8.49
N SER A 371 -8.24 5.39 9.28
CA SER A 371 -8.39 4.04 9.83
C SER A 371 -9.82 3.52 9.66
N LEU A 372 -10.02 2.22 9.84
CA LEU A 372 -11.36 1.63 9.80
C LEU A 372 -12.09 1.75 11.13
N GLY A 373 -13.39 1.98 11.04
CA GLY A 373 -14.33 2.03 12.16
C GLY A 373 -15.27 0.83 12.18
N ALA A 374 -16.50 1.05 12.67
CA ALA A 374 -17.53 0.01 12.71
C ALA A 374 -18.15 -0.24 11.33
N ALA A 375 -18.79 -1.39 11.16
CA ALA A 375 -19.55 -1.74 9.97
C ALA A 375 -20.91 -2.34 10.35
N THR A 376 -21.93 -2.10 9.53
CA THR A 376 -23.26 -2.71 9.70
C THR A 376 -23.85 -3.11 8.36
N GLY A 377 -24.79 -4.05 8.41
CA GLY A 377 -25.46 -4.53 7.21
C GLY A 377 -26.48 -5.61 7.49
N THR A 378 -26.81 -6.36 6.44
CA THR A 378 -27.75 -7.48 6.48
C THR A 378 -27.16 -8.66 5.72
N ILE A 379 -27.29 -9.86 6.27
CA ILE A 379 -27.10 -11.11 5.54
C ILE A 379 -28.46 -11.68 5.18
N THR A 380 -28.63 -12.07 3.92
CA THR A 380 -29.88 -12.64 3.41
C THR A 380 -29.59 -14.02 2.86
N GLY A 381 -30.29 -15.04 3.37
CA GLY A 381 -30.15 -16.42 2.92
C GLY A 381 -31.23 -16.80 1.91
N TYR A 382 -30.86 -17.61 0.92
CA TYR A 382 -31.72 -18.05 -0.17
C TYR A 382 -31.72 -19.56 -0.30
N ASN A 383 -32.84 -20.12 -0.75
CA ASN A 383 -32.96 -21.46 -1.29
C ASN A 383 -33.28 -21.34 -2.78
N GLY A 384 -32.26 -21.51 -3.64
CA GLY A 384 -32.38 -21.10 -5.04
C GLY A 384 -32.60 -19.58 -5.13
N ASN A 385 -33.68 -19.16 -5.79
CA ASN A 385 -34.01 -17.73 -5.92
C ASN A 385 -34.94 -17.21 -4.82
N THR A 386 -35.41 -18.08 -3.92
CA THR A 386 -36.36 -17.70 -2.87
C THR A 386 -35.61 -17.29 -1.61
N GLN A 387 -35.86 -16.09 -1.12
CA GLN A 387 -35.36 -15.64 0.17
C GLN A 387 -36.02 -16.45 1.30
N VAL A 388 -35.20 -17.04 2.16
CA VAL A 388 -35.65 -17.86 3.31
C VAL A 388 -35.12 -17.35 4.64
N ALA A 389 -34.18 -16.41 4.63
CA ALA A 389 -33.57 -15.86 5.82
C ALA A 389 -33.16 -14.41 5.61
N SER A 390 -33.22 -13.62 6.68
CA SER A 390 -32.61 -12.30 6.74
C SER A 390 -32.23 -11.98 8.18
N ALA A 391 -31.00 -11.50 8.38
CA ALA A 391 -30.53 -11.05 9.68
C ALA A 391 -29.65 -9.82 9.52
N THR A 392 -29.92 -8.80 10.32
CA THR A 392 -29.01 -7.66 10.44
C THR A 392 -27.74 -8.08 11.18
N PHE A 393 -26.62 -7.47 10.84
CA PHE A 393 -25.37 -7.64 11.58
C PHE A 393 -24.76 -6.29 11.95
N SER A 394 -24.04 -6.31 13.07
CA SER A 394 -23.20 -5.20 13.52
C SER A 394 -21.81 -5.73 13.84
N CYS A 395 -20.80 -5.06 13.28
CA CYS A 395 -19.40 -5.30 13.53
C CYS A 395 -18.86 -4.05 14.25
N PRO A 396 -18.53 -4.12 15.55
CA PRO A 396 -17.98 -2.98 16.27
C PRO A 396 -16.62 -2.58 15.70
N ALA A 397 -16.22 -1.33 15.95
CA ALA A 397 -14.89 -0.84 15.56
C ALA A 397 -13.80 -1.70 16.22
N LEU A 398 -12.72 -1.94 15.48
CA LEU A 398 -11.56 -2.65 15.99
C LEU A 398 -10.77 -1.73 16.93
N SER A 399 -10.20 -2.30 17.99
CA SER A 399 -9.37 -1.57 18.95
C SER A 399 -8.02 -2.27 19.12
N PRO A 400 -6.90 -1.61 18.77
CA PRO A 400 -6.81 -0.31 18.10
C PRO A 400 -7.47 -0.28 16.72
N ASN A 401 -7.77 0.93 16.22
CA ASN A 401 -8.30 1.08 14.86
C ASN A 401 -7.29 0.55 13.84
N VAL A 402 -7.80 -0.15 12.81
CA VAL A 402 -6.97 -0.72 11.74
C VAL A 402 -6.54 0.38 10.76
N PRO A 403 -5.23 0.56 10.51
CA PRO A 403 -4.72 1.54 9.56
C PRO A 403 -5.19 1.34 8.11
N ILE A 404 -5.22 2.45 7.36
CA ILE A 404 -5.47 2.47 5.91
C ILE A 404 -4.38 3.29 5.20
N PHE A 405 -4.43 4.63 5.32
CA PHE A 405 -3.44 5.51 4.68
C PHE A 405 -3.12 6.71 5.57
N PRO A 406 -1.85 7.15 5.58
CA PRO A 406 -1.46 8.46 6.08
C PRO A 406 -1.47 9.54 4.97
N TYR A 407 -1.79 10.78 5.36
CA TYR A 407 -1.74 11.96 4.50
C TYR A 407 -0.99 13.08 5.20
N ASP A 408 0.14 13.52 4.63
CA ASP A 408 0.90 14.63 5.17
C ASP A 408 0.23 15.96 4.83
N ILE A 409 0.11 16.84 5.82
CA ILE A 409 -0.52 18.16 5.70
C ILE A 409 0.54 19.26 5.77
N LEU A 410 0.76 19.99 4.68
CA LEU A 410 1.82 21.01 4.48
C LEU A 410 2.13 21.85 5.71
#